data_AF-A0A1D6NCU5-F1
#
_entry.id   AF-A0A1D6NCU5-F1
#
_cell.length_a   1.000
_cell.length_b   1.000
_cell.length_c   1.000
_cell.angle_alpha   90.00
_cell.angle_beta   90.00
_cell.angle_gamma   90.00
#
_symmetry.space_group_name_H-M   'P 1'
#
loop_
_entity.id
_entity.type
_entity.pdbx_description
1 polymer ?
#
loop_
_entity_poly.entity_id
_entity_poly.type
_entity_poly.pdbx_seq_one_letter_code
_entity_poly.pdbx_strand_id
1 'polypeptide(L)'
;MDYSNLRRQAASMKKTLFDQACIILDVDISNQYFIFMLAQGPFSYGYLDEQFCQVEDLQDEASPNFAEEVVTLFFKDSARLISNAEQALEKYPKDFNRWDAYMQQLKGSCSSIGASRMKSECVSFRDYCGQGNVEGCMRSFQKVKREHGALRQKLEAYFQLLRQAGPAGAATRPGCKN
;
A
#
# COMPACT_ATOMS: atom_id res chain seq x y z
N MET A 1 47.93 13.78 3.88
CA MET A 1 46.87 13.82 4.91
C MET A 1 45.83 12.78 4.57
N ASP A 2 45.61 11.82 5.47
CA ASP A 2 44.80 10.62 5.22
C ASP A 2 43.32 10.86 5.55
N TYR A 3 42.57 11.27 4.53
CA TYR A 3 41.13 11.54 4.58
C TYR A 3 40.28 10.31 4.96
N SER A 4 40.83 9.10 4.83
CA SER A 4 40.09 7.88 5.11
C SER A 4 39.88 7.67 6.62
N ASN A 5 40.88 8.04 7.43
CA ASN A 5 40.80 7.97 8.89
C ASN A 5 39.85 9.03 9.47
N LEU A 6 39.88 10.26 8.94
CA LEU A 6 38.93 11.31 9.34
C LEU A 6 37.47 10.95 9.00
N ARG A 7 37.24 10.30 7.85
CA ARG A 7 35.90 9.82 7.45
C ARG A 7 35.39 8.71 8.35
N ARG A 8 36.23 7.75 8.74
CA ARG A 8 35.85 6.69 9.68
C ARG A 8 35.54 7.26 11.07
N GLN A 9 36.33 8.23 11.52
CA GLN A 9 36.12 8.88 12.81
C GLN A 9 34.82 9.72 12.82
N ALA A 10 34.54 10.45 11.73
CA ALA A 10 33.28 11.18 11.58
C ALA A 10 32.06 10.23 11.48
N ALA A 11 32.20 9.08 10.80
CA ALA A 11 31.14 8.07 10.74
C ALA A 11 30.90 7.41 12.11
N SER A 12 31.96 7.12 12.86
CA SER A 12 31.87 6.58 14.22
C SER A 12 31.20 7.56 15.17
N MET A 13 31.57 8.84 15.16
CA MET A 13 30.94 9.86 16.00
C MET A 13 29.47 10.09 15.63
N LYS A 14 29.13 10.07 14.34
CA LYS A 14 27.72 10.14 13.90
C LYS A 14 26.91 8.95 14.40
N LYS A 15 27.47 7.75 14.36
CA LYS A 15 26.82 6.54 14.86
C LYS A 15 26.62 6.60 16.37
N THR A 16 27.64 7.02 17.12
CA THR A 16 27.54 7.17 18.58
C THR A 16 26.53 8.26 19.00
N LEU A 17 26.47 9.38 18.26
CA LEU A 17 25.47 10.42 18.49
C LEU A 17 24.06 9.95 18.14
N PHE A 18 23.89 9.13 17.09
CA PHE A 18 22.62 8.52 16.74
C PHE A 18 22.17 7.53 17.81
N ASP A 19 23.07 6.65 18.26
CA ASP A 19 22.78 5.66 19.31
C ASP A 19 22.47 6.36 20.64
N GLN A 20 23.16 7.46 20.98
CA GLN A 20 22.86 8.27 22.18
C GLN A 20 21.56 9.08 22.05
N ALA A 21 21.24 9.62 20.88
CA ALA A 21 19.96 10.30 20.64
C ALA A 21 18.77 9.33 20.74
N CYS A 22 18.95 8.07 20.32
CA CYS A 22 17.96 7.01 20.48
C CYS A 22 17.75 6.59 21.95
N ILE A 23 18.75 6.74 22.82
CA ILE A 23 18.66 6.38 24.25
C ILE A 23 18.03 7.53 25.08
N ILE A 24 18.21 8.80 24.70
CA ILE A 24 17.70 9.96 25.45
C ILE A 24 16.23 10.29 25.10
N LEU A 25 15.71 9.76 23.98
CA LEU A 25 14.34 9.97 23.50
C LEU A 25 13.51 8.68 23.57
N ASP A 26 13.33 8.13 24.77
CA ASP A 26 12.56 6.93 25.10
C ASP A 26 11.38 6.65 24.12
N VAL A 27 11.62 5.70 23.22
CA VAL A 27 10.73 4.68 22.61
C VAL A 27 9.45 5.10 21.87
N ASP A 28 8.80 6.22 22.15
CA ASP A 28 7.50 6.59 21.54
C ASP A 28 7.63 7.49 20.30
N ILE A 29 8.54 8.46 20.30
CA ILE A 29 8.63 9.46 19.23
C ILE A 29 9.22 8.86 17.94
N SER A 30 10.26 8.03 18.04
CA SER A 30 10.84 7.39 16.85
C SER A 30 9.89 6.42 16.19
N ASN A 31 9.05 5.71 16.96
CA ASN A 31 8.07 4.78 16.40
C ASN A 31 6.90 5.56 15.75
N GLN A 32 6.44 6.64 16.39
CA GLN A 32 5.46 7.55 15.80
C GLN A 32 5.99 8.21 14.51
N TYR A 33 7.24 8.70 14.49
CA TYR A 33 7.87 9.28 13.30
C TYR A 33 8.17 8.23 12.22
N PHE A 34 8.49 6.99 12.60
CA PHE A 34 8.76 5.89 11.67
C PHE A 34 7.48 5.35 11.04
N ILE A 35 6.42 5.16 11.84
CA ILE A 35 5.07 4.91 11.33
C ILE A 35 4.58 6.09 10.50
N PHE A 36 4.84 7.34 10.90
CA PHE A 36 4.52 8.52 10.08
C PHE A 36 5.27 8.49 8.73
N MET A 37 6.57 8.21 8.73
CA MET A 37 7.39 8.15 7.51
C MET A 37 6.99 6.98 6.59
N LEU A 38 6.50 5.88 7.17
CA LEU A 38 6.02 4.72 6.42
C LEU A 38 4.54 4.77 6.06
N ALA A 39 3.68 5.46 6.81
CA ALA A 39 2.31 5.80 6.42
C ALA A 39 2.33 6.80 5.26
N GLN A 40 3.31 7.71 5.26
CA GLN A 40 3.65 8.50 4.07
C GLN A 40 4.16 7.60 2.93
N GLY A 41 4.61 6.37 3.16
CA GLY A 41 5.06 5.46 2.09
C GLY A 41 3.96 5.10 1.08
N PRO A 42 2.84 4.47 1.48
CA PRO A 42 1.73 4.15 0.60
C PRO A 42 1.09 5.38 -0.03
N PHE A 43 0.91 6.48 0.73
CA PHE A 43 0.31 7.71 0.23
C PHE A 43 1.25 8.52 -0.67
N SER A 44 2.50 8.75 -0.26
CA SER A 44 3.48 9.57 -1.00
C SER A 44 4.08 8.85 -2.21
N TYR A 45 3.99 7.52 -2.30
CA TYR A 45 4.28 6.78 -3.54
C TYR A 45 3.00 6.48 -4.37
N GLY A 46 1.85 7.03 -3.99
CA GLY A 46 0.59 6.98 -4.73
C GLY A 46 -0.13 5.63 -4.72
N TYR A 47 0.27 4.69 -3.85
CA TYR A 47 -0.37 3.38 -3.71
C TYR A 47 -1.77 3.46 -3.08
N LEU A 48 -1.94 4.36 -2.12
CA LEU A 48 -3.21 4.64 -1.45
C LEU A 48 -3.64 6.09 -1.73
N ASP A 49 -4.95 6.31 -1.88
CA ASP A 49 -5.58 7.62 -1.94
C ASP A 49 -6.36 7.92 -0.65
N GLU A 50 -6.98 9.11 -0.59
CA GLU A 50 -7.73 9.61 0.57
C GLU A 50 -8.81 8.66 1.09
N GLN A 51 -9.31 7.74 0.25
CA GLN A 51 -10.31 6.76 0.68
C GLN A 51 -9.76 5.85 1.78
N PHE A 52 -8.45 5.58 1.80
CA PHE A 52 -7.86 4.78 2.86
C PHE A 52 -7.92 5.50 4.21
N CYS A 53 -7.76 6.82 4.25
CA CYS A 53 -7.92 7.59 5.49
C CYS A 53 -9.33 7.40 6.06
N GLN A 54 -10.36 7.38 5.21
CA GLN A 54 -11.74 7.15 5.64
C GLN A 54 -11.93 5.73 6.22
N VAL A 55 -11.22 4.73 5.69
CA VAL A 55 -11.24 3.37 6.24
C VAL A 55 -10.57 3.33 7.62
N GLU A 56 -9.49 4.09 7.81
CA GLU A 56 -8.83 4.21 9.12
C GLU A 56 -9.68 4.96 10.14
N ASP A 57 -10.40 6.01 9.73
CA ASP A 57 -11.26 6.83 10.59
C ASP A 57 -12.48 6.06 11.12
N LEU A 58 -12.87 4.97 10.47
CA LEU A 58 -13.93 4.07 10.93
C LEU A 58 -13.49 3.16 12.09
N GLN A 59 -12.20 3.09 12.40
CA GLN A 59 -11.67 2.28 13.48
C GLN A 59 -11.93 2.96 14.84
N ASP A 60 -12.54 2.23 15.78
CA ASP A 60 -12.82 2.71 17.14
C ASP A 60 -12.36 1.73 18.23
N GLU A 61 -12.59 2.07 19.51
CA GLU A 61 -12.23 1.20 20.64
C GLU A 61 -12.99 -0.14 20.64
N ALA A 62 -14.17 -0.20 20.02
CA ALA A 62 -14.95 -1.43 19.88
C ALA A 62 -14.46 -2.31 18.73
N SER A 63 -13.75 -1.73 17.76
CA SER A 63 -13.26 -2.38 16.54
C SER A 63 -11.80 -1.99 16.22
N PRO A 64 -10.84 -2.27 17.11
CA PRO A 64 -9.47 -1.74 17.01
C PRO A 64 -8.66 -2.27 15.82
N ASN A 65 -9.17 -3.25 15.07
CA ASN A 65 -8.51 -3.84 13.89
C ASN A 65 -9.32 -3.66 12.59
N PHE A 66 -10.35 -2.81 12.58
CA PHE A 66 -11.26 -2.65 11.44
C PHE A 66 -10.51 -2.41 10.12
N ALA A 67 -9.53 -1.50 10.09
CA ALA A 67 -8.77 -1.22 8.88
C ALA A 67 -7.98 -2.43 8.36
N GLU A 68 -7.38 -3.21 9.28
CA GLU A 68 -6.65 -4.44 8.92
C GLU A 68 -7.59 -5.53 8.38
N GLU A 69 -8.78 -5.67 8.98
CA GLU A 69 -9.80 -6.62 8.52
C GLU A 69 -10.33 -6.26 7.11
N VAL A 70 -10.61 -4.99 6.86
CA VAL A 70 -11.03 -4.50 5.53
C VAL A 70 -9.94 -4.77 4.49
N VAL A 71 -8.69 -4.48 4.82
CA VAL A 71 -7.55 -4.76 3.93
C VAL A 71 -7.39 -6.25 3.67
N THR A 72 -7.55 -7.08 4.70
CA THR A 72 -7.47 -8.54 4.60
C THR A 72 -8.56 -9.08 3.66
N LEU A 73 -9.79 -8.59 3.81
CA LEU A 73 -10.92 -8.95 2.95
C LEU A 73 -10.67 -8.51 1.51
N PHE A 74 -10.19 -7.28 1.31
CA PHE A 74 -9.80 -6.78 0.00
C PHE A 74 -8.78 -7.70 -0.69
N PHE A 75 -7.72 -8.11 -0.01
CA PHE A 75 -6.69 -8.97 -0.63
C PHE A 75 -7.22 -10.37 -0.97
N LYS A 76 -8.11 -10.92 -0.15
CA LYS A 76 -8.79 -12.18 -0.43
C LYS A 76 -9.66 -12.09 -1.68
N ASP A 77 -10.49 -11.06 -1.76
CA ASP A 77 -11.42 -10.88 -2.88
C ASP A 77 -10.70 -10.53 -4.18
N SER A 78 -9.76 -9.59 -4.12
CA SER A 78 -8.97 -9.18 -5.29
C SER A 78 -8.10 -10.32 -5.83
N ALA A 79 -7.49 -11.15 -4.98
CA ALA A 79 -6.72 -12.31 -5.43
C ALA A 79 -7.59 -13.31 -6.21
N ARG A 80 -8.82 -13.54 -5.74
CA ARG A 80 -9.80 -14.37 -6.44
C ARG A 80 -10.20 -13.76 -7.79
N LEU A 81 -10.45 -12.45 -7.83
CA LEU A 81 -10.79 -11.75 -9.08
C LEU A 81 -9.66 -11.78 -10.10
N ILE A 82 -8.42 -11.55 -9.67
CA ILE A 82 -7.23 -11.63 -10.53
C ILE A 82 -7.07 -13.04 -11.09
N SER A 83 -7.19 -14.08 -10.26
CA SER A 83 -7.10 -15.47 -10.73
C SER A 83 -8.20 -15.82 -11.75
N ASN A 84 -9.44 -15.39 -11.51
CA ASN A 84 -10.54 -15.61 -12.44
C ASN A 84 -10.33 -14.86 -13.77
N ALA A 85 -9.81 -13.63 -13.72
CA ALA A 85 -9.49 -12.85 -14.91
C ALA A 85 -8.37 -13.50 -15.72
N GLU A 86 -7.33 -14.02 -15.07
CA GLU A 86 -6.23 -14.74 -15.71
C GLU A 86 -6.74 -15.98 -16.46
N GLN A 87 -7.58 -16.79 -15.81
CA GLN A 87 -8.22 -17.94 -16.46
C GLN A 87 -9.13 -17.54 -17.63
N ALA A 88 -9.84 -16.41 -17.51
CA ALA A 88 -10.71 -15.92 -18.58
C ALA A 88 -9.91 -15.41 -19.79
N LEU A 89 -8.73 -14.82 -19.58
CA LEU A 89 -7.82 -14.40 -20.64
C LEU A 89 -7.31 -15.60 -21.45
N GLU A 90 -7.04 -16.72 -20.79
CA GLU A 90 -6.61 -17.97 -21.45
C GLU A 90 -7.76 -18.70 -22.15
N LYS A 91 -8.91 -18.82 -21.47
CA LYS A 91 -10.04 -19.63 -21.94
C LYS A 91 -10.88 -18.96 -23.01
N TYR A 92 -10.99 -17.63 -22.97
CA TYR A 92 -11.83 -16.84 -23.88
C TYR A 92 -10.99 -15.74 -24.55
N PRO A 93 -10.12 -16.11 -25.51
CA PRO A 93 -9.26 -15.14 -26.17
C PRO A 93 -10.10 -14.11 -26.92
N LYS A 94 -9.76 -12.83 -26.74
CA LYS A 94 -10.41 -11.65 -27.37
C LYS A 94 -11.87 -11.40 -26.95
N ASP A 95 -12.34 -12.00 -25.85
CA ASP A 95 -13.63 -11.64 -25.24
C ASP A 95 -13.49 -10.39 -24.36
N PHE A 96 -13.33 -9.23 -25.00
CA PHE A 96 -13.08 -7.96 -24.32
C PHE A 96 -14.19 -7.55 -23.37
N ASN A 97 -15.45 -7.91 -23.66
CA ASN A 97 -16.58 -7.61 -22.77
C ASN A 97 -16.46 -8.39 -21.46
N ARG A 98 -16.13 -9.68 -21.54
CA ARG A 98 -15.89 -10.49 -20.34
C ARG A 98 -14.66 -10.02 -19.57
N TRP A 99 -13.58 -9.66 -20.25
CA TRP A 99 -12.38 -9.12 -19.61
C TRP A 99 -12.65 -7.77 -18.92
N ASP A 100 -13.40 -6.88 -19.56
CA ASP A 100 -13.82 -5.59 -18.99
C ASP A 100 -14.64 -5.79 -17.71
N ALA A 101 -15.56 -6.75 -17.70
CA ALA A 101 -16.39 -7.04 -16.52
C ALA A 101 -15.56 -7.42 -15.28
N TYR A 102 -14.52 -8.26 -15.45
CA TYR A 102 -13.60 -8.59 -14.35
C TYR A 102 -12.83 -7.37 -13.86
N MET A 103 -12.31 -6.53 -14.77
CA MET A 103 -11.58 -5.33 -14.38
C MET A 103 -12.47 -4.25 -13.77
N GLN A 104 -13.73 -4.16 -14.19
CA GLN A 104 -14.71 -3.27 -13.59
C GLN A 104 -14.99 -3.67 -12.14
N GLN A 105 -15.14 -4.97 -11.87
CA GLN A 105 -15.31 -5.48 -10.50
C GLN A 105 -14.06 -5.24 -9.65
N LEU A 106 -12.87 -5.52 -10.19
CA LEU A 106 -11.62 -5.29 -9.50
C LEU A 106 -11.39 -3.81 -9.20
N LYS A 107 -11.67 -2.91 -10.16
CA LYS A 107 -11.66 -1.46 -9.98
C LYS A 107 -12.57 -1.01 -8.82
N GLY A 108 -13.77 -1.58 -8.73
CA GLY A 108 -14.70 -1.31 -7.63
C GLY A 108 -14.09 -1.69 -6.27
N SER A 109 -13.50 -2.88 -6.19
CA SER A 109 -12.76 -3.34 -5.00
C SER A 109 -11.55 -2.46 -4.68
N CYS A 110 -10.78 -1.99 -5.67
CA CYS A 110 -9.70 -1.03 -5.45
C CYS A 110 -10.22 0.27 -4.84
N SER A 111 -11.37 0.73 -5.34
CA SER A 111 -11.95 2.00 -4.93
C SER A 111 -12.45 1.98 -3.49
N SER A 112 -12.80 0.81 -2.93
CA SER A 112 -13.30 0.74 -1.54
C SER A 112 -12.21 0.91 -0.47
N ILE A 113 -10.94 0.66 -0.81
CA ILE A 113 -9.80 0.81 0.11
C ILE A 113 -8.80 1.88 -0.34
N GLY A 114 -9.11 2.61 -1.41
CA GLY A 114 -8.22 3.62 -1.97
C GLY A 114 -6.98 3.08 -2.69
N ALA A 115 -6.99 1.84 -3.21
CA ALA A 115 -5.85 1.24 -3.92
C ALA A 115 -5.59 1.89 -5.29
N SER A 116 -5.04 3.11 -5.29
CA SER A 116 -5.01 4.03 -6.43
C SER A 116 -4.24 3.51 -7.64
N ARG A 117 -3.02 2.97 -7.46
CA ARG A 117 -2.23 2.44 -8.60
C ARG A 117 -2.91 1.24 -9.25
N MET A 118 -3.44 0.32 -8.43
CA MET A 118 -4.15 -0.84 -8.94
C MET A 118 -5.45 -0.43 -9.67
N LYS A 119 -6.19 0.55 -9.12
CA LYS A 119 -7.35 1.18 -9.75
C LYS A 119 -6.98 1.78 -11.12
N SER A 120 -5.87 2.51 -11.21
CA SER A 120 -5.39 3.12 -12.45
C SER A 120 -5.09 2.08 -13.52
N GLU A 121 -4.42 0.98 -13.17
CA GLU A 121 -4.10 -0.09 -14.14
C GLU A 121 -5.35 -0.90 -14.55
N CYS A 122 -6.38 -0.98 -13.68
CA CYS A 122 -7.68 -1.49 -14.09
C CYS A 122 -8.34 -0.56 -15.12
N VAL A 123 -8.29 0.76 -14.94
CA VAL A 123 -8.82 1.72 -15.93
C VAL A 123 -8.10 1.58 -17.26
N SER A 124 -6.76 1.58 -17.27
CA SER A 124 -5.95 1.38 -18.49
C SER A 124 -6.30 0.07 -19.20
N PHE A 125 -6.50 -1.03 -18.46
CA PHE A 125 -6.90 -2.31 -19.06
C PHE A 125 -8.25 -2.18 -19.78
N ARG A 126 -9.24 -1.55 -19.14
CA ARG A 126 -10.57 -1.35 -19.69
C ARG A 126 -10.56 -0.48 -20.95
N ASP A 127 -9.71 0.55 -20.96
CA ASP A 127 -9.51 1.38 -22.16
C ASP A 127 -8.95 0.55 -23.32
N TYR A 128 -8.02 -0.36 -23.05
CA TYR A 128 -7.51 -1.29 -24.06
C TYR A 128 -8.56 -2.32 -24.51
N CYS A 129 -9.46 -2.76 -23.63
CA CYS A 129 -10.62 -3.56 -24.03
C CYS A 129 -11.49 -2.82 -25.04
N GLY A 130 -11.80 -1.54 -24.78
CA GLY A 130 -12.59 -0.71 -25.68
C GLY A 130 -11.94 -0.48 -27.04
N GLN A 131 -10.60 -0.53 -27.10
CA GLN A 131 -9.81 -0.42 -28.33
C GLN A 131 -9.59 -1.77 -29.05
N GLY A 132 -9.99 -2.89 -28.45
CA GLY A 132 -9.65 -4.23 -28.95
C GLY A 132 -8.14 -4.55 -28.91
N ASN A 133 -7.38 -3.88 -28.03
CA ASN A 133 -5.93 -3.97 -27.96
C ASN A 133 -5.49 -5.08 -26.98
N VAL A 134 -5.35 -6.30 -27.49
CA VAL A 134 -4.95 -7.48 -26.69
C VAL A 134 -3.61 -7.27 -25.98
N GLU A 135 -2.60 -6.75 -26.68
CA GLU A 135 -1.27 -6.54 -26.09
C GLU A 135 -1.32 -5.50 -24.95
N GLY A 136 -2.10 -4.44 -25.14
CA GLY A 136 -2.41 -3.45 -24.11
C GLY A 136 -3.07 -4.07 -22.89
N CYS A 137 -4.13 -4.87 -23.08
CA CYS A 137 -4.80 -5.62 -22.02
C CYS A 137 -3.78 -6.48 -21.24
N MET A 138 -2.98 -7.30 -21.93
CA MET A 138 -2.02 -8.19 -21.27
C MET A 138 -0.96 -7.42 -20.48
N ARG A 139 -0.41 -6.34 -21.03
CA ARG A 139 0.55 -5.48 -20.31
C ARG A 139 -0.07 -4.84 -19.07
N SER A 140 -1.29 -4.31 -19.19
CA SER A 140 -1.99 -3.68 -18.07
C SER A 140 -2.31 -4.72 -16.98
N PHE A 141 -2.72 -5.93 -17.36
CA PHE A 141 -3.00 -7.00 -16.41
C PHE A 141 -1.77 -7.43 -15.62
N GLN A 142 -0.61 -7.53 -16.27
CA GLN A 142 0.66 -7.80 -15.59
C GLN A 142 1.05 -6.67 -14.63
N LYS A 143 0.67 -5.42 -14.91
CA LYS A 143 0.84 -4.33 -13.95
C LYS A 143 -0.12 -4.44 -12.77
N VAL A 144 -1.40 -4.77 -13.00
CA VAL A 144 -2.36 -5.04 -11.92
C VAL A 144 -1.81 -6.08 -10.93
N LYS A 145 -1.28 -7.22 -11.43
CA LYS A 145 -0.67 -8.26 -10.57
C LYS A 145 0.52 -7.74 -9.76
N ARG A 146 1.38 -6.92 -10.37
CA ARG A 146 2.55 -6.32 -9.69
C ARG A 146 2.14 -5.32 -8.62
N GLU A 147 1.21 -4.41 -8.94
CA GLU A 147 0.73 -3.40 -7.99
C GLU A 147 -0.06 -4.05 -6.84
N HIS A 148 -0.80 -5.14 -7.09
CA HIS A 148 -1.45 -5.94 -6.06
C HIS A 148 -0.45 -6.49 -5.03
N GLY A 149 0.61 -7.14 -5.50
CA GLY A 149 1.66 -7.69 -4.62
C GLY A 149 2.43 -6.61 -3.87
N ALA A 150 2.77 -5.50 -4.55
CA ALA A 150 3.47 -4.38 -3.93
C ALA A 150 2.62 -3.69 -2.85
N LEU A 151 1.33 -3.47 -3.12
CA LEU A 151 0.40 -2.90 -2.14
C LEU A 151 0.25 -3.81 -0.94
N ARG A 152 0.16 -5.12 -1.16
CA ARG A 152 0.07 -6.13 -0.09
C ARG A 152 1.26 -6.07 0.85
N GLN A 153 2.48 -6.10 0.33
CA GLN A 153 3.69 -6.03 1.14
C GLN A 153 3.75 -4.73 1.95
N LYS A 154 3.34 -3.60 1.37
CA LYS A 154 3.33 -2.30 2.04
C LYS A 154 2.32 -2.26 3.19
N LEU A 155 1.10 -2.74 2.96
CA LEU A 155 0.07 -2.76 3.99
C LEU A 155 0.37 -3.81 5.08
N GLU A 156 0.93 -4.96 4.73
CA GLU A 156 1.38 -5.94 5.73
C GLU A 156 2.48 -5.36 6.64
N ALA A 157 3.47 -4.67 6.06
CA ALA A 157 4.50 -3.97 6.83
C ALA A 157 3.91 -2.85 7.71
N TYR A 158 2.95 -2.09 7.18
CA TYR A 158 2.24 -1.04 7.91
C TYR A 158 1.54 -1.58 9.16
N PHE A 159 0.71 -2.62 9.02
CA PHE A 159 -0.01 -3.21 10.16
C PHE A 159 0.92 -3.94 11.14
N GLN A 160 2.01 -4.57 10.66
CA GLN A 160 3.02 -5.15 11.54
C GLN A 160 3.65 -4.10 12.47
N LEU A 161 3.92 -2.90 11.96
CA LEU A 161 4.48 -1.81 12.76
C LEU A 161 3.45 -1.21 13.71
N LEU A 162 2.20 -1.02 13.26
CA LEU A 162 1.11 -0.59 14.14
C LEU A 162 0.96 -1.51 15.36
N ARG A 163 1.09 -2.83 15.17
CA ARG A 163 1.07 -3.79 16.30
C ARG A 163 2.27 -3.66 17.24
N GLN A 164 3.44 -3.33 16.70
CA GLN A 164 4.67 -3.18 17.49
C GLN A 164 4.70 -1.87 18.29
N ALA A 165 3.96 -0.84 17.88
CA ALA A 165 3.90 0.44 18.57
C ALA A 165 3.04 0.43 19.86
N GLY A 166 2.32 -0.66 20.16
CA GLY A 166 1.47 -0.75 21.34
C GLY A 166 0.24 0.17 21.29
N PRO A 167 -0.69 0.07 22.25
CA PRO A 167 -1.84 0.96 22.31
C PRO A 167 -1.37 2.35 22.74
N ALA A 168 -1.03 3.20 21.77
CA ALA A 168 -0.79 4.62 22.01
C ALA A 168 -2.09 5.23 22.54
N GLY A 169 -2.15 5.48 23.85
CA GLY A 169 -3.25 6.19 24.48
C GLY A 169 -3.48 7.51 23.76
N ALA A 170 -4.64 7.67 23.14
CA ALA A 170 -5.25 8.92 22.71
C ALA A 170 -4.29 10.02 22.21
N ALA A 171 -3.37 9.69 21.30
CA ALA A 171 -2.64 10.71 20.56
C ALA A 171 -3.41 11.02 19.28
N THR A 172 -4.07 12.18 19.26
CA THR A 172 -4.81 12.72 18.10
C THR A 172 -3.96 12.57 16.85
N ARG A 173 -4.34 11.61 15.98
CA ARG A 173 -3.73 11.43 14.68
C ARG A 173 -4.01 12.71 13.87
N PRO A 174 -3.02 13.31 13.19
CA PRO A 174 -3.31 14.42 12.30
C PRO A 174 -4.18 13.87 11.18
N GLY A 175 -5.47 14.16 11.24
CA GLY A 175 -6.42 13.77 10.21
C GLY A 175 -5.91 14.24 8.86
N CYS A 176 -6.14 13.42 7.83
CA CYS A 176 -6.00 13.79 6.42
C CYS A 176 -6.88 15.02 6.17
N LYS A 177 -6.35 16.22 6.42
CA LYS A 177 -7.04 17.48 6.13
C LYS A 177 -6.64 17.92 4.73
N ASN A 178 -7.68 18.07 3.91
CA ASN A 178 -7.73 18.64 2.56
C ASN A 178 -6.73 19.77 2.30
#